data_AF-A0AAC9BVS6-F1
#
_entry.id   AF-A0AAC9BVS6-F1
#
_cell.length_a   1.000
_cell.length_b   1.000
_cell.length_c   1.000
_cell.angle_alpha   90.00
_cell.angle_beta   90.00
_cell.angle_gamma   90.00
#
_symmetry.space_group_name_H-M   'P 1'
#
loop_
_entity.id
_entity.type
_entity.pdbx_description
1 polymer ?
#
loop_
_entity_poly.entity_id
_entity_poly.type
_entity_poly.pdbx_seq_one_letter_code
_entity_poly.pdbx_strand_id
1 'polypeptide(L)'
;MKKFAITAAAATALTLTMASGAFAQSTQATQAPMTLAAGEVTKAKEATSDTWITTKVKSDLVTEKGIPGTDIKVETNKGVVSLSSEVAITEAQKTTAVNITKKIKGVKAVSADGLKAE
;
A
#
# COMPACT_ATOMS: atom_id res chain seq x y z
N MET A 1 54.07 14.37 -3.60
CA MET A 1 54.98 13.79 -2.57
C MET A 1 54.98 14.78 -1.41
N LYS A 2 54.60 14.54 -0.16
CA LYS A 2 54.81 13.43 0.78
C LYS A 2 53.66 13.50 1.82
N LYS A 3 52.89 12.42 2.08
CA LYS A 3 52.91 11.54 3.28
C LYS A 3 53.08 12.20 4.67
N PHE A 4 52.54 11.48 5.67
CA PHE A 4 52.72 11.58 7.13
C PHE A 4 51.73 12.50 7.87
N ALA A 5 51.21 12.23 9.06
CA ALA A 5 50.96 11.08 9.95
C ALA A 5 50.75 11.69 11.35
N ILE A 6 49.86 11.10 12.19
CA ILE A 6 49.92 11.11 13.67
C ILE A 6 49.60 12.51 14.31
N THR A 7 48.75 12.70 15.32
CA THR A 7 48.84 12.38 16.77
C THR A 7 47.61 13.07 17.40
N ALA A 8 46.78 12.41 18.21
CA ALA A 8 46.81 12.37 19.68
C ALA A 8 46.38 13.66 20.42
N ALA A 9 45.54 13.43 21.43
CA ALA A 9 45.40 14.13 22.71
C ALA A 9 44.62 15.47 22.79
N ALA A 10 43.51 15.39 23.52
CA ALA A 10 43.06 16.25 24.62
C ALA A 10 43.28 17.78 24.52
N ALA A 11 42.18 18.54 24.54
CA ALA A 11 42.04 19.68 25.44
C ALA A 11 40.58 20.15 25.51
N THR A 12 40.12 20.29 26.74
CA THR A 12 39.06 21.15 27.24
C THR A 12 38.87 22.47 26.47
N ALA A 13 37.63 22.88 26.22
CA ALA A 13 37.11 24.15 26.74
C ALA A 13 35.64 24.37 26.34
N LEU A 14 34.84 24.53 27.38
CA LEU A 14 33.50 25.09 27.43
C LEU A 14 33.48 26.51 26.84
N THR A 15 32.68 26.80 25.82
CA THR A 15 32.03 28.13 25.67
C THR A 15 30.74 28.03 24.85
N LEU A 16 29.84 28.93 25.23
CA LEU A 16 28.39 28.89 25.17
C LEU A 16 27.90 29.82 24.05
N THR A 17 27.04 29.29 23.19
CA THR A 17 25.86 29.93 22.55
C THR A 17 26.03 31.26 21.78
N MET A 18 25.61 31.27 20.50
CA MET A 18 24.45 32.02 19.97
C MET A 18 24.58 32.32 18.46
N ALA A 19 23.45 32.15 17.78
CA ALA A 19 23.01 32.83 16.55
C ALA A 19 23.58 32.39 15.18
N SER A 20 22.63 31.89 14.38
CA SER A 20 22.47 32.17 12.94
C SER A 20 23.29 31.35 11.94
N GLY A 21 22.64 30.33 11.36
CA GLY A 21 23.03 29.77 10.06
C GLY A 21 22.81 28.26 9.91
N ALA A 22 21.78 27.90 9.12
CA ALA A 22 21.67 26.75 8.23
C ALA A 22 22.23 25.34 8.62
N PHE A 23 21.31 24.37 8.56
CA PHE A 23 21.49 22.96 8.21
C PHE A 23 22.32 22.03 9.14
N ALA A 24 21.59 20.98 9.55
CA ALA A 24 22.08 19.66 9.94
C ALA A 24 22.89 19.54 11.25
N GLN A 25 22.19 19.25 12.36
CA GLN A 25 22.44 17.98 13.07
C GLN A 25 21.26 17.62 13.96
N SER A 26 20.97 16.32 13.91
CA SER A 26 19.98 15.53 14.61
C SER A 26 19.95 15.66 16.13
N THR A 27 18.83 15.17 16.68
CA THR A 27 18.52 14.78 18.06
C THR A 27 18.34 15.89 19.10
N GLN A 28 17.08 16.25 19.39
CA GLN A 28 16.40 15.76 20.59
C GLN A 28 14.91 16.09 20.54
N ALA A 29 14.14 15.16 21.09
CA ALA A 29 12.70 15.12 21.19
C ALA A 29 12.04 16.45 21.62
N THR A 30 11.15 16.96 20.77
CA THR A 30 10.06 17.83 21.20
C THR A 30 8.75 17.19 20.78
N GLN A 31 8.13 16.59 21.79
CA GLN A 31 6.74 16.14 21.93
C GLN A 31 5.79 16.62 20.82
N ALA A 32 5.37 15.68 19.96
CA ALA A 32 4.06 15.75 19.31
C ALA A 32 3.12 14.80 20.09
N PRO A 33 1.90 15.25 20.43
CA PRO A 33 0.98 14.46 21.22
C PRO A 33 0.59 13.18 20.48
N MET A 34 0.68 12.07 21.21
CA MET A 34 0.29 10.72 20.82
C MET A 34 -1.18 10.69 20.39
N THR A 35 -1.48 10.89 19.11
CA THR A 35 -2.85 10.70 18.57
C THR A 35 -2.94 10.00 17.22
N LEU A 36 -1.82 9.53 16.64
CA LEU A 36 -1.82 8.97 15.27
C LEU A 36 -1.71 7.43 15.18
N ALA A 37 -1.40 6.74 16.30
CA ALA A 37 -1.11 5.29 16.28
C ALA A 37 -2.32 4.38 16.00
N ALA A 38 -3.57 4.87 16.10
CA ALA A 38 -4.75 4.06 15.77
C ALA A 38 -5.01 3.95 14.25
N GLY A 39 -4.62 4.98 13.47
CA GLY A 39 -4.86 5.03 12.03
C GLY A 39 -3.87 4.20 11.21
N GLU A 40 -2.61 4.12 11.64
CA GLU A 40 -1.58 3.39 10.90
C GLU A 40 -1.72 1.87 11.03
N VAL A 41 -2.06 1.37 12.23
CA VAL A 41 -2.24 -0.08 12.47
C VAL A 41 -3.50 -0.60 11.77
N THR A 42 -4.57 0.20 11.72
CA THR A 42 -5.81 -0.15 11.00
C THR A 42 -5.58 -0.14 9.49
N LYS A 43 -4.91 0.88 8.95
CA LYS A 43 -4.55 0.93 7.52
C LYS A 43 -3.63 -0.21 7.09
N ALA A 44 -2.68 -0.62 7.94
CA ALA A 44 -1.82 -1.77 7.68
C ALA A 44 -2.62 -3.09 7.66
N LYS A 45 -3.53 -3.30 8.62
CA LYS A 45 -4.43 -4.48 8.63
C LYS A 45 -5.37 -4.52 7.43
N GLU A 46 -5.91 -3.36 7.02
CA GLU A 46 -6.76 -3.23 5.83
C GLU A 46 -5.95 -3.52 4.56
N ALA A 47 -4.74 -2.98 4.41
CA ALA A 47 -3.90 -3.21 3.24
C ALA A 47 -3.46 -4.69 3.09
N THR A 48 -3.09 -5.35 4.20
CA THR A 48 -2.83 -6.79 4.19
C THR A 48 -4.09 -7.56 3.81
N SER A 49 -5.26 -7.11 4.29
CA SER A 49 -6.53 -7.73 3.97
C SER A 49 -6.90 -7.60 2.49
N ASP A 50 -6.79 -6.41 1.94
CA ASP A 50 -7.12 -6.10 0.56
C ASP A 50 -6.18 -6.82 -0.42
N THR A 51 -4.91 -6.97 -0.05
CA THR A 51 -3.93 -7.71 -0.88
C THR A 51 -4.35 -9.17 -1.03
N TRP A 52 -4.68 -9.87 0.06
CA TRP A 52 -5.11 -11.27 -0.05
C TRP A 52 -6.45 -11.41 -0.77
N ILE A 53 -7.40 -10.46 -0.56
CA ILE A 53 -8.68 -10.43 -1.28
C ILE A 53 -8.40 -10.31 -2.79
N THR A 54 -7.58 -9.35 -3.20
CA THR A 54 -7.24 -9.12 -4.61
C THR A 54 -6.61 -10.34 -5.24
N THR A 55 -5.62 -10.95 -4.55
CA THR A 55 -4.98 -12.18 -5.03
C THR A 55 -6.00 -13.30 -5.18
N LYS A 56 -6.88 -13.50 -4.18
CA LYS A 56 -7.90 -14.56 -4.22
C LYS A 56 -8.91 -14.35 -5.35
N VAL A 57 -9.42 -13.13 -5.50
CA VAL A 57 -10.33 -12.75 -6.59
C VAL A 57 -9.67 -13.03 -7.94
N LYS A 58 -8.45 -12.54 -8.15
CA LYS A 58 -7.74 -12.72 -9.42
C LYS A 58 -7.44 -14.20 -9.70
N SER A 59 -7.04 -14.98 -8.70
CA SER A 59 -6.86 -16.42 -8.85
C SER A 59 -8.17 -17.10 -9.25
N ASP A 60 -9.27 -16.84 -8.55
CA ASP A 60 -10.55 -17.49 -8.82
C ASP A 60 -11.09 -17.13 -10.22
N LEU A 61 -10.95 -15.87 -10.65
CA LEU A 61 -11.33 -15.41 -11.99
C LEU A 61 -10.49 -16.02 -13.12
N VAL A 62 -9.18 -16.21 -12.90
CA VAL A 62 -8.28 -16.85 -13.89
C VAL A 62 -8.56 -18.35 -13.99
N THR A 63 -8.97 -18.99 -12.89
CA THR A 63 -9.33 -20.42 -12.91
C THR A 63 -10.73 -20.69 -13.47
N GLU A 64 -11.60 -19.68 -13.50
CA GLU A 64 -12.97 -19.83 -13.99
C GLU A 64 -12.97 -19.98 -15.52
N LYS A 65 -13.52 -21.11 -16.00
CA LYS A 65 -13.56 -21.38 -17.44
C LYS A 65 -14.52 -20.43 -18.12
N GLY A 66 -14.03 -19.79 -19.19
CA GLY A 66 -14.83 -18.87 -19.98
C GLY A 66 -14.90 -17.46 -19.40
N ILE A 67 -14.14 -17.11 -18.36
CA ILE A 67 -13.91 -15.70 -18.00
C ILE A 67 -12.48 -15.34 -18.41
N PRO A 68 -12.26 -14.21 -19.11
CA PRO A 68 -10.91 -13.75 -19.41
C PRO A 68 -10.24 -13.13 -18.17
N GLY A 69 -9.97 -13.94 -17.14
CA GLY A 69 -9.40 -13.46 -15.86
C GLY A 69 -8.01 -12.81 -16.00
N THR A 70 -7.29 -13.10 -17.08
CA THR A 70 -6.04 -12.44 -17.47
C THR A 70 -6.26 -10.97 -17.85
N ASP A 71 -7.36 -10.69 -18.56
CA ASP A 71 -7.70 -9.38 -19.09
C ASP A 71 -8.60 -8.56 -18.14
N ILE A 72 -9.03 -9.19 -17.04
CA ILE A 72 -9.73 -8.51 -15.96
C ILE A 72 -8.72 -7.95 -14.96
N LYS A 73 -8.78 -6.64 -14.76
CA LYS A 73 -8.09 -5.94 -13.69
C LYS A 73 -8.97 -5.94 -12.44
N VAL A 74 -8.32 -6.26 -11.31
CA VAL A 74 -8.95 -6.34 -10.00
C VAL A 74 -8.23 -5.37 -9.10
N GLU A 75 -8.99 -4.48 -8.47
CA GLU A 75 -8.46 -3.52 -7.51
C GLU A 75 -9.32 -3.55 -6.26
N THR A 76 -8.71 -3.67 -5.08
CA THR A 76 -9.43 -3.71 -3.81
C THR A 76 -9.02 -2.54 -2.94
N ASN A 77 -10.01 -1.84 -2.38
CA ASN A 77 -9.79 -0.74 -1.45
C ASN A 77 -10.74 -0.88 -0.25
N LYS A 78 -10.17 -1.14 0.94
CA LYS A 78 -10.89 -1.25 2.21
C LYS A 78 -12.06 -2.25 2.18
N GLY A 79 -11.86 -3.36 1.47
CA GLY A 79 -12.87 -4.40 1.22
C GLY A 79 -13.87 -4.10 0.09
N VAL A 80 -13.73 -3.01 -0.65
CA VAL A 80 -14.50 -2.75 -1.88
C VAL A 80 -13.67 -3.22 -3.07
N VAL A 81 -14.20 -4.16 -3.85
CA VAL A 81 -13.52 -4.72 -5.02
C VAL A 81 -14.08 -4.08 -6.28
N SER A 82 -13.20 -3.51 -7.10
CA SER A 82 -13.51 -2.97 -8.42
C SER A 82 -12.98 -3.92 -9.49
N LEU A 83 -13.88 -4.32 -10.39
CA LEU A 83 -13.60 -5.20 -11.52
C LEU A 83 -13.68 -4.38 -12.81
N SER A 84 -12.63 -4.44 -13.63
CA SER A 84 -12.61 -3.82 -14.95
C SER A 84 -11.99 -4.74 -15.98
N SER A 85 -12.46 -4.66 -17.23
CA SER A 85 -11.93 -5.46 -18.34
C SER A 85 -11.65 -4.57 -19.54
N GLU A 86 -10.54 -4.84 -20.23
CA GLU A 86 -10.25 -4.21 -21.52
C GLU A 86 -11.02 -4.90 -22.66
N VAL A 87 -11.36 -6.16 -22.46
CA VAL A 87 -12.10 -7.01 -23.41
C VAL A 87 -13.59 -7.00 -23.06
N ALA A 88 -14.43 -7.03 -24.09
CA ALA A 88 -15.86 -7.21 -23.95
C ALA A 88 -16.19 -8.62 -23.47
N ILE A 89 -17.09 -8.72 -22.50
CA ILE A 89 -17.59 -9.96 -21.92
C ILE A 89 -19.11 -9.99 -22.00
N THR A 90 -19.69 -11.18 -21.98
CA THR A 90 -21.13 -11.40 -21.89
C THR A 90 -21.66 -11.02 -20.49
N GLU A 91 -22.95 -10.67 -20.41
CA GLU A 91 -23.61 -10.42 -19.12
C GLU A 91 -23.54 -11.62 -18.15
N ALA A 92 -23.54 -12.84 -18.70
CA ALA A 92 -23.39 -14.06 -17.91
C ALA A 92 -22.01 -14.12 -17.23
N GLN A 93 -20.94 -13.83 -17.97
CA GLN A 93 -19.58 -13.75 -17.42
C GLN A 93 -19.46 -12.66 -16.35
N LYS A 94 -20.06 -11.48 -16.60
CA LYS A 94 -20.10 -10.38 -15.62
C LYS A 94 -20.77 -10.82 -14.31
N THR A 95 -21.93 -11.48 -14.42
CA THR A 95 -22.67 -11.99 -13.26
C THR A 95 -21.87 -13.04 -12.48
N THR A 96 -21.21 -13.96 -13.19
CA THR A 96 -20.36 -14.99 -12.57
C THR A 96 -19.16 -14.35 -11.87
N ALA A 97 -18.47 -13.39 -12.48
CA ALA A 97 -17.35 -12.67 -11.86
C ALA A 97 -17.77 -11.96 -10.57
N VAL A 98 -18.92 -11.29 -10.58
CA VAL A 98 -19.50 -10.65 -9.39
C VAL A 98 -19.82 -11.68 -8.31
N ASN A 99 -20.41 -12.81 -8.67
CA ASN A 99 -20.76 -13.87 -7.73
C ASN A 99 -19.53 -14.54 -7.10
N ILE A 100 -18.48 -14.79 -7.88
CA ILE A 100 -17.20 -15.31 -7.38
C ILE A 100 -16.61 -14.32 -6.38
N THR A 101 -16.55 -13.04 -6.75
CA THR A 101 -15.99 -11.98 -5.91
C THR A 101 -16.75 -11.85 -4.58
N LYS A 102 -18.09 -11.89 -4.62
CA LYS A 102 -18.93 -11.82 -3.42
C LYS A 102 -18.76 -13.00 -2.45
N LYS A 103 -18.32 -14.16 -2.93
CA LYS A 103 -18.07 -15.35 -2.09
C LYS A 103 -16.78 -15.23 -1.27
N ILE A 104 -15.90 -14.29 -1.62
CA ILE A 104 -14.63 -14.12 -0.93
C ILE A 104 -14.86 -13.40 0.39
N LYS A 105 -14.30 -13.95 1.47
CA LYS A 105 -14.45 -13.40 2.82
C LYS A 105 -13.87 -11.97 2.88
N GLY A 106 -14.50 -11.09 3.65
CA GLY A 106 -14.01 -9.71 3.81
C GLY A 106 -14.34 -8.75 2.66
N VAL A 107 -14.92 -9.24 1.56
CA VAL A 107 -15.51 -8.38 0.54
C VAL A 107 -16.78 -7.73 1.12
N LYS A 108 -16.78 -6.40 1.15
CA LYS A 108 -17.90 -5.57 1.60
C LYS A 108 -18.80 -5.16 0.44
N ALA A 109 -18.19 -4.83 -0.70
CA ALA A 109 -18.91 -4.42 -1.91
C ALA A 109 -18.13 -4.82 -3.16
N VAL A 110 -18.85 -4.97 -4.27
CA VAL A 110 -18.28 -5.29 -5.59
C VAL A 110 -18.82 -4.29 -6.59
N SER A 111 -17.93 -3.56 -7.24
CA SER A 111 -18.21 -2.72 -8.40
C SER A 111 -17.80 -3.47 -9.66
N ALA A 112 -18.76 -3.62 -10.57
CA ALA A 112 -18.59 -4.26 -11.88
C ALA A 112 -18.87 -3.26 -13.01
N ASP A 113 -18.78 -1.97 -12.70
CA ASP A 113 -19.09 -0.88 -13.62
C ASP A 113 -18.02 -0.74 -14.72
N GLY A 114 -16.79 -1.19 -14.44
CA GLY A 114 -15.69 -1.22 -15.39
C GLY A 114 -15.66 -2.44 -16.32
N LEU A 115 -16.57 -3.41 -16.15
CA LEU A 115 -16.67 -4.56 -17.04
C LEU A 115 -17.49 -4.20 -18.27
N LYS A 116 -16.84 -4.24 -19.44
CA LYS A 116 -17.46 -4.02 -20.75
C LYS A 116 -18.39 -5.20 -21.04
N ALA A 117 -19.69 -5.01 -20.84
CA ALA A 117 -20.69 -6.01 -21.21
C ALA A 117 -21.20 -5.74 -22.63
N GLU A 118 -21.17 -6.75 -23.51
CA GLU A 118 -21.82 -6.76 -24.83
C GLU A 118 -23.10 -7.61 -24.83
#